data_AF-A0A9W4T811-F1
#
_entry.id   AF-A0A9W4T811-F1
#
_cell.length_a   1.000
_cell.length_b   1.000
_cell.length_c   1.000
_cell.angle_alpha   90.00
_cell.angle_beta   90.00
_cell.angle_gamma   90.00
#
_symmetry.space_group_name_H-M   'P 1'
#
loop_
_entity.id
_entity.type
_entity.pdbx_description
1 polymer ?
#
loop_
_entity_poly.entity_id
_entity_poly.type
_entity_poly.pdbx_seq_one_letter_code
_entity_poly.pdbx_strand_id
1 'polypeptide(L)'
;YDKNQGNYQGWHVQGNPNSFVNAFLNYFANITMKNRWMSELVIIKQNPEQSVSNYAQKFKMLMQRVDTTREFGQHYIISKFIRGLSSYLMTMIVSHSPQILDAAITKAKKIEAGFTITQPIQQQIM
;
A
#
# COMPACT_ATOMS: atom_id res chain seq x y z
N TYR A 1 -19.59 15.22 27.23
CA TYR A 1 -18.77 15.82 28.29
C TYR A 1 -17.49 14.99 28.39
N ASP A 2 -16.40 15.44 27.77
CA ASP A 2 -15.14 14.68 27.65
C ASP A 2 -14.39 14.63 28.98
N LYS A 3 -14.17 13.42 29.51
CA LYS A 3 -13.59 13.16 30.83
C LYS A 3 -12.07 13.39 30.95
N ASN A 4 -11.39 13.83 29.89
CA ASN A 4 -9.92 13.78 29.82
C ASN A 4 -9.23 15.14 29.58
N GLN A 5 -9.86 16.27 29.90
CA GLN A 5 -9.31 17.60 29.62
C GLN A 5 -8.07 18.01 30.47
N GLY A 6 -7.49 17.12 31.28
CA GLY A 6 -6.42 17.49 32.23
C GLY A 6 -5.25 16.54 32.38
N ASN A 7 -5.08 15.50 31.54
CA ASN A 7 -4.07 14.46 31.82
C ASN A 7 -3.16 14.08 30.64
N TYR A 8 -2.93 15.02 29.71
CA TYR A 8 -1.92 14.82 28.66
C TYR A 8 -0.54 15.24 29.18
N GLN A 9 0.33 14.28 29.50
CA GLN A 9 1.67 14.52 30.06
C GLN A 9 2.71 15.00 29.02
N GLY A 10 2.28 15.75 28.00
CA GLY A 10 3.12 16.25 26.91
C GLY A 10 2.72 15.76 25.52
N TRP A 11 3.25 16.42 24.49
CA TRP A 11 2.92 16.17 23.08
C TRP A 11 3.35 14.77 22.61
N HIS A 12 4.58 14.37 22.90
CA HIS A 12 5.11 13.04 22.56
C HIS A 12 5.96 12.52 23.71
N VAL A 13 5.42 11.55 24.46
CA VAL A 13 6.17 10.82 25.48
C VAL A 13 6.12 9.34 25.08
N GLN A 14 7.25 8.83 24.62
CA GLN A 14 7.37 7.45 24.15
C GLN A 14 7.01 6.49 25.29
N GLY A 15 6.12 5.52 25.04
CA GLY A 15 5.69 4.55 26.03
C GLY A 15 4.63 5.03 27.04
N ASN A 16 4.21 6.30 27.02
CA ASN A 16 3.13 6.78 27.88
C ASN A 16 1.76 6.72 27.14
N PRO A 17 0.80 5.87 27.57
CA PRO A 17 -0.52 5.77 26.94
C PRO A 17 -1.32 7.08 26.97
N ASN A 18 -0.98 7.98 27.90
CA ASN A 18 -1.64 9.27 28.09
C ASN A 18 -0.95 10.43 27.34
N SER A 19 0.08 10.17 26.53
CA SER A 19 0.58 11.20 25.62
C SER A 19 -0.46 11.51 24.54
N PHE A 20 -0.55 12.76 24.12
CA PHE A 20 -1.53 13.18 23.10
C PHE A 20 -1.41 12.34 21.82
N VAL A 21 -0.17 12.09 21.35
CA VAL A 21 0.07 11.26 20.16
C VAL A 21 -0.43 9.82 20.34
N ASN A 22 -0.20 9.18 21.49
CA ASN A 22 -0.67 7.81 21.71
C ASN A 22 -2.20 7.75 21.86
N ALA A 23 -2.81 8.72 22.55
CA ALA A 23 -4.26 8.83 22.64
C ALA A 23 -4.90 9.08 21.26
N PHE A 24 -4.30 9.95 20.45
CA PHE A 24 -4.73 10.23 19.08
C PHE A 24 -4.61 9.00 18.18
N LEU A 25 -3.46 8.31 18.20
CA LEU A 25 -3.26 7.07 17.45
C LEU A 25 -4.23 5.96 17.91
N ASN A 26 -4.46 5.80 19.21
CA ASN A 26 -5.41 4.81 19.71
C ASN A 26 -6.85 5.13 19.30
N TYR A 27 -7.22 6.41 19.24
CA TYR A 27 -8.57 6.82 18.84
C TYR A 27 -8.79 6.62 17.33
N PHE A 28 -7.84 7.05 16.49
CA PHE A 28 -7.98 7.06 15.02
C PHE A 28 -7.45 5.79 14.32
N ALA A 29 -6.51 5.06 14.91
CA ALA A 29 -5.96 3.80 14.41
C ALA A 29 -6.31 2.63 15.34
N ASN A 30 -7.53 2.64 15.87
CA ASN A 30 -8.08 1.56 16.69
C ASN A 30 -8.13 0.22 15.92
N ILE A 31 -8.40 -0.87 16.66
CA ILE A 31 -8.44 -2.25 16.11
C ILE A 31 -9.38 -2.34 14.90
N THR A 32 -10.52 -1.64 14.91
CA THR A 32 -11.46 -1.62 13.79
C THR A 32 -10.85 -1.03 12.53
N MET A 33 -10.12 0.08 12.63
CA MET A 33 -9.43 0.68 11.47
C MET A 33 -8.29 -0.21 10.98
N LYS A 34 -7.51 -0.83 11.88
CA LYS A 34 -6.49 -1.81 11.49
C LYS A 34 -7.08 -3.00 10.74
N ASN A 35 -8.17 -3.56 11.24
CA ASN A 35 -8.88 -4.65 10.58
C ASN A 35 -9.41 -4.22 9.20
N ARG A 36 -9.96 -3.01 9.10
CA ARG A 36 -10.38 -2.44 7.82
C ARG A 36 -9.23 -2.32 6.83
N TRP A 37 -8.10 -1.73 7.23
CA TRP A 37 -6.93 -1.61 6.36
C TRP A 37 -6.37 -2.97 5.97
N MET A 38 -6.42 -3.96 6.88
CA MET A 38 -6.03 -5.33 6.57
C MET A 38 -6.96 -5.96 5.53
N SER A 39 -8.29 -5.77 5.66
CA SER A 39 -9.25 -6.20 4.63
C SER A 39 -9.02 -5.49 3.29
N GLU A 40 -8.77 -4.17 3.30
CA GLU A 40 -8.40 -3.41 2.11
C GLU A 40 -7.11 -3.96 1.48
N LEU A 41 -6.11 -4.33 2.28
CA LEU A 41 -4.85 -4.91 1.79
C LEU A 41 -5.09 -6.27 1.17
N VAL A 42 -6.01 -7.07 1.71
CA VAL A 42 -6.37 -8.37 1.14
C VAL A 42 -6.96 -8.21 -0.26
N ILE A 43 -7.86 -7.24 -0.46
CA ILE A 43 -8.62 -7.08 -1.70
C ILE A 43 -7.97 -6.14 -2.72
N ILE A 44 -6.95 -5.36 -2.33
CA ILE A 44 -6.33 -4.38 -3.22
C ILE A 44 -5.78 -5.06 -4.48
N LYS A 45 -6.20 -4.53 -5.63
CA LYS A 45 -5.73 -4.90 -6.96
C LYS A 45 -5.69 -3.65 -7.84
N GLN A 46 -4.88 -3.68 -8.88
CA GLN A 46 -4.84 -2.69 -9.94
C GLN A 46 -6.14 -2.77 -10.73
N ASN A 47 -6.88 -1.66 -10.81
CA ASN A 47 -8.02 -1.58 -11.73
C ASN A 47 -7.52 -1.61 -13.19
N PRO A 48 -8.30 -2.14 -14.16
CA PRO A 48 -7.86 -2.26 -15.55
C PRO A 48 -7.40 -0.93 -16.19
N GLU A 49 -8.06 0.17 -15.84
CA GLU A 49 -7.75 1.52 -16.33
C GLU A 49 -6.75 2.28 -15.45
N GLN A 50 -6.36 1.71 -14.31
CA GLN A 50 -5.48 2.36 -13.35
C GLN A 50 -4.03 2.06 -13.71
N SER A 51 -3.21 3.11 -13.80
CA SER A 51 -1.76 2.97 -13.99
C SER A 51 -1.09 2.23 -12.83
N VAL A 52 0.01 1.54 -13.14
CA VAL A 52 0.87 0.88 -12.13
C VAL A 52 1.32 1.88 -11.06
N SER A 53 1.62 3.12 -11.44
CA SER A 53 2.06 4.15 -10.49
C SER A 53 0.99 4.45 -9.44
N ASN A 54 -0.27 4.64 -9.88
CA ASN A 54 -1.38 4.94 -8.98
C ASN A 54 -1.70 3.74 -8.08
N TYR A 55 -1.64 2.52 -8.62
CA TYR A 55 -1.80 1.31 -7.82
C TYR A 55 -0.69 1.17 -6.78
N ALA A 56 0.58 1.32 -7.18
CA ALA A 56 1.74 1.23 -6.29
C ALA A 56 1.70 2.26 -5.15
N GLN A 57 1.25 3.48 -5.42
CA GLN A 57 1.07 4.50 -4.38
C GLN A 57 0.02 4.08 -3.35
N LYS A 58 -1.16 3.64 -3.80
CA LYS A 58 -2.22 3.14 -2.89
C LYS A 58 -1.72 1.96 -2.05
N PHE A 59 -1.03 1.03 -2.68
CA PHE A 59 -0.44 -0.14 -2.01
C PHE A 59 0.56 0.28 -0.92
N LYS A 60 1.51 1.19 -1.23
CA LYS A 60 2.49 1.69 -0.25
C LYS A 60 1.82 2.39 0.94
N MET A 61 0.86 3.27 0.67
CA MET A 61 0.12 3.98 1.73
C MET A 61 -0.63 3.01 2.64
N LEU A 62 -1.21 1.95 2.07
CA LEU A 62 -1.93 0.94 2.82
C LEU A 62 -0.99 0.08 3.67
N MET A 63 0.13 -0.36 3.09
CA MET A 63 1.18 -1.09 3.82
C MET A 63 1.72 -0.28 5.01
N GLN A 64 1.93 1.03 4.86
CA GLN A 64 2.37 1.89 5.97
C GLN A 64 1.36 1.97 7.12
N ARG A 65 0.06 1.77 6.84
CA ARG A 65 -1.01 1.80 7.84
C ARG A 65 -1.20 0.45 8.54
N VAL A 66 -1.05 -0.65 7.79
CA VAL A 66 -1.20 -2.01 8.33
C VAL A 66 0.07 -2.44 9.06
N ASP A 67 1.24 -2.09 8.55
CA ASP A 67 2.54 -2.56 9.01
C ASP A 67 3.37 -1.46 9.67
N THR A 68 2.85 -0.92 10.77
CA THR A 68 3.51 0.16 11.51
C THR A 68 4.83 -0.28 12.16
N THR A 69 4.96 -1.58 12.47
CA THR A 69 6.13 -2.18 13.15
C THR A 69 7.12 -2.84 12.18
N ARG A 70 6.83 -2.88 10.87
CA ARG A 70 7.64 -3.52 9.83
C ARG A 70 7.82 -5.03 10.07
N GLU A 71 6.75 -5.69 10.46
CA GLU A 71 6.70 -7.13 10.73
C GLU A 71 6.54 -7.97 9.46
N PHE A 72 5.97 -7.41 8.38
CA PHE A 72 5.83 -8.20 7.15
C PHE A 72 7.19 -8.40 6.47
N GLY A 73 7.51 -9.67 6.19
CA GLY A 73 8.69 -10.02 5.41
C GLY A 73 8.61 -9.46 3.98
N GLN A 74 9.76 -9.03 3.44
CA GLN A 74 9.87 -8.47 2.08
C GLN A 74 9.23 -9.39 1.02
N HIS A 75 9.44 -10.70 1.14
CA HIS A 75 8.85 -11.68 0.23
C HIS A 75 7.31 -11.64 0.21
N TYR A 76 6.67 -11.46 1.37
CA TYR A 76 5.22 -11.33 1.46
C TYR A 76 4.76 -10.05 0.77
N ILE A 77 5.41 -8.92 1.05
CA ILE A 77 5.05 -7.60 0.50
C ILE A 77 5.15 -7.61 -1.03
N ILE A 78 6.25 -8.13 -1.57
CA ILE A 78 6.50 -8.23 -3.01
C ILE A 78 5.47 -9.16 -3.66
N SER A 79 5.29 -10.36 -3.12
CA SER A 79 4.32 -11.32 -3.64
C SER A 79 2.90 -10.75 -3.63
N LYS A 80 2.54 -10.03 -2.57
CA LYS A 80 1.23 -9.39 -2.45
C LYS A 80 1.05 -8.29 -3.50
N PHE A 81 2.05 -7.43 -3.69
CA PHE A 81 2.03 -6.40 -4.72
C PHE A 81 1.86 -7.00 -6.12
N ILE A 82 2.67 -8.01 -6.47
CA ILE A 82 2.67 -8.67 -7.78
C ILE A 82 1.32 -9.32 -8.08
N ARG A 83 0.73 -10.04 -7.11
CA ARG A 83 -0.59 -10.69 -7.26
C ARG A 83 -1.74 -9.70 -7.45
N GLY A 84 -1.55 -8.45 -7.04
CA GLY A 84 -2.53 -7.39 -7.25
C GLY A 84 -2.36 -6.64 -8.58
N LEU A 85 -1.30 -6.87 -9.34
CA LEU A 85 -1.14 -6.26 -10.67
C LEU A 85 -2.08 -6.87 -11.71
N SER A 86 -2.24 -6.19 -12.83
CA SER A 86 -2.88 -6.76 -14.01
C SER A 86 -2.18 -8.07 -14.44
N SER A 87 -2.97 -9.02 -14.95
CA SER A 87 -2.51 -10.38 -15.26
C SER A 87 -1.33 -10.41 -16.24
N TYR A 88 -1.34 -9.53 -17.24
CA TYR A 88 -0.25 -9.45 -18.22
C TYR A 88 1.07 -9.02 -17.55
N LEU A 89 1.05 -8.03 -16.64
CA LEU A 89 2.25 -7.58 -15.94
C LEU A 89 2.79 -8.65 -14.97
N MET A 90 1.90 -9.36 -14.30
CA MET A 90 2.23 -10.34 -13.26
C MET A 90 3.27 -11.36 -13.75
N THR A 91 3.01 -12.04 -14.88
CA THR A 91 3.87 -13.10 -15.42
C THR A 91 5.28 -12.58 -15.73
N MET A 92 5.39 -11.41 -16.35
CA MET A 92 6.67 -10.81 -16.72
C MET A 92 7.51 -10.37 -15.51
N ILE A 93 6.87 -9.96 -14.42
CA ILE A 93 7.57 -9.54 -13.20
C ILE A 93 8.03 -10.77 -12.40
N VAL A 94 7.20 -11.83 -12.33
CA VAL A 94 7.59 -13.08 -11.66
C VAL A 94 8.85 -13.66 -12.29
N SER A 95 8.97 -13.64 -13.62
CA SER A 95 10.20 -14.06 -14.31
C SER A 95 11.45 -13.25 -13.95
N HIS A 96 11.28 -12.02 -13.45
CA HIS A 96 12.39 -11.13 -13.08
C HIS A 96 12.80 -11.27 -11.60
N SER A 97 12.05 -12.03 -10.78
CA SER A 97 12.39 -12.35 -9.38
C SER A 97 12.86 -11.14 -8.53
N PRO A 98 12.07 -10.05 -8.42
CA PRO A 98 12.46 -8.87 -7.65
C PRO A 98 12.65 -9.19 -6.17
N GLN A 99 13.71 -8.62 -5.57
CA GLN A 99 14.09 -8.85 -4.16
C GLN A 99 13.56 -7.78 -3.20
N ILE A 100 13.11 -6.63 -3.73
CA ILE A 100 12.52 -5.53 -2.97
C ILE A 100 11.31 -4.96 -3.71
N LEU A 101 10.36 -4.37 -2.97
CA LEU A 101 9.13 -3.80 -3.53
C LEU A 101 9.40 -2.75 -4.61
N ASP A 102 10.38 -1.87 -4.41
CA ASP A 102 10.69 -0.81 -5.38
C ASP A 102 11.24 -1.34 -6.72
N ALA A 103 11.96 -2.46 -6.69
CA ALA A 103 12.40 -3.14 -7.90
C ALA A 103 11.20 -3.71 -8.67
N ALA A 104 10.24 -4.33 -7.96
CA ALA A 104 9.00 -4.82 -8.56
C ALA A 104 8.19 -3.68 -9.20
N ILE A 105 8.04 -2.55 -8.50
CA ILE A 105 7.32 -1.36 -9.00
C ILE A 105 8.01 -0.79 -10.24
N THR A 106 9.34 -0.60 -10.18
CA THR A 106 10.10 -0.06 -11.30
C THR A 106 9.98 -0.93 -12.55
N LYS A 107 10.07 -2.25 -12.37
CA LYS A 107 9.92 -3.20 -13.48
C LYS A 107 8.51 -3.18 -14.05
N ALA A 108 7.48 -3.18 -13.21
CA ALA A 108 6.09 -3.07 -13.61
C ALA A 108 5.82 -1.82 -14.46
N LYS A 109 6.34 -0.66 -14.02
CA LYS A 109 6.22 0.62 -14.76
C LYS A 109 6.90 0.57 -16.13
N LYS A 110 8.10 -0.02 -16.22
CA LYS A 110 8.82 -0.17 -17.50
C LYS A 110 8.05 -1.05 -18.48
N ILE A 111 7.47 -2.15 -18.00
CA ILE A 111 6.68 -3.06 -18.82
C ILE A 111 5.39 -2.36 -19.28
N GLU A 112 4.66 -1.71 -18.37
CA GLU A 112 3.45 -0.93 -18.68
C GLU A 112 3.74 0.10 -19.79
N ALA A 113 4.80 0.90 -19.64
CA ALA A 113 5.21 1.86 -20.67
C ALA A 113 5.51 1.19 -22.01
N GLY A 114 6.16 0.01 -22.02
CA GLY A 114 6.40 -0.77 -23.23
C GLY A 114 5.10 -1.17 -23.94
N PHE A 115 4.06 -1.56 -23.20
CA PHE A 115 2.74 -1.85 -23.76
C PHE A 115 2.06 -0.61 -24.31
N THR A 116 2.11 0.51 -23.58
CA THR A 116 1.54 1.78 -24.06
C THR A 116 2.20 2.26 -25.36
N ILE A 117 3.51 2.07 -25.51
CA ILE A 117 4.23 2.42 -26.74
C ILE A 117 3.88 1.46 -27.89
N THR A 118 3.71 0.17 -27.59
CA THR A 118 3.48 -0.88 -28.60
C THR A 118 2.03 -0.96 -29.06
N GLN A 119 1.08 -0.44 -28.29
CA GLN A 119 -0.30 -0.25 -28.75
C GLN A 119 -0.40 1.07 -29.52
N PRO A 120 -0.34 1.08 -30.88
CA PRO A 120 -0.73 2.26 -31.64
C PRO A 120 -2.20 2.59 -31.34
N ILE A 121 -2.57 3.85 -31.54
CA ILE A 121 -3.93 4.41 -31.43
C ILE A 121 -4.91 3.61 -32.31
N GLN A 122 -5.35 2.44 -31.87
CA GLN A 122 -6.28 1.57 -32.61
C GLN A 122 -7.74 1.82 -32.23
N GLN A 123 -8.03 2.85 -31.43
CA GLN A 123 -9.40 3.20 -31.03
C GLN A 123 -9.91 4.54 -31.60
N GLN A 124 -9.32 5.08 -32.66
CA GLN A 124 -9.87 6.27 -33.34
C GLN A 124 -10.62 5.99 -34.65
N ILE A 125 -10.85 4.74 -35.03
CA ILE A 125 -11.73 4.43 -36.17
C ILE A 125 -12.59 3.21 -35.85
N MET A 126 -13.74 3.45 -35.21
CA MET A 126 -15.00 2.71 -35.43
C MET A 126 -16.17 3.67 -35.20
#